data_AF-A0A962VTF2-F1
#
_entry.id   AF-A0A962VTF2-F1
#
_cell.length_a   1.000
_cell.length_b   1.000
_cell.length_c   1.000
_cell.angle_alpha   90.00
_cell.angle_beta   90.00
_cell.angle_gamma   90.00
#
_symmetry.space_group_name_H-M   'P 1'
#
loop_
_entity.id
_entity.type
_entity.pdbx_description
1 polymer ?
#
loop_
_entity_poly.entity_id
_entity_poly.type
_entity_poly.pdbx_seq_one_letter_code
_entity_poly.pdbx_strand_id
1 'polypeptide(L)'
;YAGGDDVLALLPLEDALQCAAAVRQVYLDAFGAQGLQSTISAAVEYAHVKMPLTRILGDAHKLLDEVAKDERGRDALAVRVWKPGGKALEWAMPWEWALDGAEVKLSQLAAQFARDDATVKGKEADRFSSKFFYKIRERFDLLNPPRCKSGQPEESAIFNESDALSLLAVDYLASGVNEGREPKLKIKDAEEILRPLLQQCRPVTRDPEEQDENKKFTSSQRLEVDGALLIRFLAHKGVERS
;
A
#
# COMPACT_ATOMS: atom_id res chain seq x y z
N TYR A 1 23.76 -0.34 -7.29
CA TYR A 1 24.10 -0.56 -8.71
C TYR A 1 23.17 0.30 -9.54
N ALA A 2 23.70 0.99 -10.55
CA ALA A 2 22.91 1.77 -11.51
C ALA A 2 23.55 1.55 -12.88
N GLY A 3 22.87 0.81 -13.75
CA GLY A 3 23.38 0.41 -15.05
C GLY A 3 22.32 0.66 -16.11
N GLY A 4 22.43 1.78 -16.82
CA GLY A 4 21.40 2.20 -17.77
C GLY A 4 20.10 2.58 -17.05
N ASP A 5 19.03 1.86 -17.34
CA ASP A 5 17.70 2.00 -16.74
C ASP A 5 17.50 1.16 -15.47
N ASP A 6 18.37 0.18 -15.21
CA ASP A 6 18.27 -0.69 -14.04
C ASP A 6 18.96 -0.09 -12.80
N VAL A 7 18.23 -0.07 -11.68
CA VAL A 7 18.72 0.40 -10.38
C VAL A 7 18.49 -0.66 -9.30
N LEU A 8 19.53 -0.90 -8.49
CA LEU A 8 19.46 -1.69 -7.26
C LEU A 8 20.09 -0.91 -6.11
N ALA A 9 19.34 -0.73 -5.03
CA ALA A 9 19.79 -0.05 -3.82
C ALA A 9 19.42 -0.84 -2.56
N LEU A 10 20.26 -0.73 -1.53
CA LEU A 10 19.95 -1.17 -0.17
C LEU A 10 19.78 0.08 0.69
N LEU A 11 18.60 0.21 1.31
CA LEU A 11 18.18 1.44 1.97
C LEU A 11 17.62 1.13 3.36
N PRO A 12 17.68 2.09 4.30
CA PRO A 12 16.87 2.03 5.52
C PRO A 12 15.38 1.94 5.19
N LEU A 13 14.60 1.34 6.11
CA LEU A 13 13.17 1.16 5.95
C LEU A 13 12.44 2.47 5.65
N GLU A 14 12.86 3.55 6.31
CA GLU A 14 12.17 4.85 6.25
C GLU A 14 12.37 5.58 4.91
N ASP A 15 13.43 5.25 4.18
CA ASP A 15 13.80 5.94 2.94
C ASP A 15 13.39 5.18 1.67
N ALA A 16 13.10 3.87 1.78
CA ALA A 16 13.01 2.99 0.63
C ALA A 16 11.89 3.37 -0.37
N LEU A 17 10.67 3.63 0.12
CA LEU A 17 9.54 4.00 -0.76
C LEU A 17 9.76 5.36 -1.42
N GLN A 18 10.23 6.35 -0.66
CA GLN A 18 10.41 7.70 -1.17
C GLN A 18 11.60 7.78 -2.14
N CYS A 19 12.66 7.00 -1.89
CA CYS A 19 13.75 6.84 -2.85
C CYS A 19 13.25 6.23 -4.17
N ALA A 20 12.39 5.19 -4.11
CA ALA A 20 11.82 4.59 -5.33
C ALA A 20 10.98 5.60 -6.13
N ALA A 21 10.16 6.42 -5.47
CA ALA A 21 9.39 7.49 -6.11
C ALA A 21 10.30 8.56 -6.73
N ALA A 22 11.36 8.98 -6.03
CA ALA A 22 12.33 9.94 -6.54
C ALA A 22 13.10 9.40 -7.76
N VAL A 23 13.52 8.13 -7.74
CA VAL A 23 14.18 7.48 -8.89
C VAL A 23 13.24 7.47 -10.10
N ARG A 24 11.95 7.15 -9.92
CA ARG A 24 10.97 7.24 -11.00
C ARG A 24 10.90 8.65 -11.56
N GLN A 25 10.81 9.68 -10.71
CA GLN A 25 10.71 11.06 -11.19
C GLN A 25 11.94 11.45 -12.03
N VAL A 26 13.15 11.14 -11.55
CA VAL A 26 14.39 11.39 -12.28
C VAL A 26 14.42 10.64 -13.62
N TYR A 27 13.92 9.40 -13.66
CA TYR A 27 13.80 8.63 -14.89
C TYR A 27 12.86 9.32 -15.88
N LEU A 28 11.65 9.70 -15.45
CA LEU A 28 10.69 10.40 -16.30
C LEU A 28 11.25 11.72 -16.84
N ASP A 29 11.90 12.51 -16.00
CA ASP A 29 12.50 13.79 -16.39
C ASP A 29 13.60 13.60 -17.43
N ALA A 30 14.44 12.56 -17.27
CA ALA A 30 15.54 12.27 -18.19
C ALA A 30 15.04 11.89 -19.59
N PHE A 31 14.01 11.05 -19.70
CA PHE A 31 13.42 10.66 -20.98
C PHE A 31 12.53 11.77 -21.56
N GLY A 32 11.78 12.48 -20.71
CA GLY A 32 10.96 13.62 -21.11
C GLY A 32 11.78 14.75 -21.72
N ALA A 33 12.98 15.01 -21.20
CA ALA A 33 13.93 15.98 -21.78
C ALA A 33 14.39 15.62 -23.20
N GLN A 34 14.25 14.35 -23.60
CA GLN A 34 14.53 13.86 -24.95
C GLN A 34 13.27 13.74 -25.82
N GLY A 35 12.10 14.15 -25.32
CA GLY A 35 10.81 13.98 -26.00
C GLY A 35 10.34 12.53 -26.09
N LEU A 36 10.88 11.65 -25.25
CA LEU A 36 10.53 10.23 -25.21
C LEU A 36 9.52 9.97 -24.08
N GLN A 37 8.45 9.24 -24.40
CA GLN A 37 7.55 8.68 -23.40
C GLN A 37 8.12 7.34 -22.93
N SER A 38 8.49 7.27 -21.66
CA SER A 38 8.96 6.04 -21.02
C SER A 38 8.44 5.97 -19.58
N THR A 39 8.35 4.76 -19.03
CA THR A 39 7.91 4.52 -17.65
C THR A 39 8.84 3.51 -16.99
N ILE A 40 8.89 3.53 -15.66
CA ILE A 40 9.67 2.58 -14.86
C ILE A 40 8.81 1.99 -13.75
N SER A 41 8.98 0.68 -13.50
CA SER A 41 8.35 -0.01 -12.38
C SER A 41 9.40 -0.26 -11.30
N ALA A 42 8.98 -0.38 -10.04
CA ALA A 42 9.90 -0.66 -8.94
C ALA A 42 9.38 -1.78 -8.03
N ALA A 43 10.33 -2.50 -7.45
CA ALA A 43 10.10 -3.48 -6.40
C ALA A 43 10.87 -3.06 -5.14
N VAL A 44 10.20 -3.04 -4.00
CA VAL A 44 10.79 -2.75 -2.69
C VAL A 44 10.57 -3.94 -1.76
N GLU A 45 11.64 -4.51 -1.24
CA GLU A 45 11.58 -5.60 -0.27
C GLU A 45 12.08 -5.18 1.10
N TYR A 46 11.24 -5.39 2.11
CA TYR A 46 11.64 -5.31 3.50
C TYR A 46 11.95 -6.70 4.01
N ALA A 47 13.22 -6.99 4.27
CA ALA A 47 13.66 -8.29 4.73
C ALA A 47 14.41 -8.21 6.06
N HIS A 48 14.32 -9.27 6.86
CA HIS A 48 15.12 -9.39 8.06
C HIS A 48 16.60 -9.57 7.69
N VAL A 49 17.50 -8.89 8.40
CA VAL A 49 18.96 -8.87 8.12
C VAL A 49 19.63 -10.24 8.03
N LYS A 50 19.04 -11.28 8.64
CA LYS A 50 19.53 -12.67 8.60
C LYS A 50 19.07 -13.47 7.38
N MET A 51 18.22 -12.90 6.52
CA MET A 51 17.78 -13.59 5.30
C MET A 51 18.90 -13.59 4.26
N PRO A 52 19.14 -14.72 3.55
CA PRO A 52 20.17 -14.77 2.51
C PRO A 52 19.90 -13.75 1.39
N LEU A 53 20.88 -12.89 1.11
CA LEU A 53 20.76 -11.82 0.11
C LEU A 53 20.39 -12.36 -1.28
N THR A 54 20.96 -13.49 -1.70
CA THR A 54 20.66 -14.11 -3.00
C THR A 54 19.19 -14.49 -3.14
N ARG A 55 18.55 -14.90 -2.05
CA ARG A 55 17.11 -15.18 -2.03
C ARG A 55 16.30 -13.90 -2.21
N ILE A 56 16.64 -12.83 -1.49
CA ILE A 56 15.97 -11.54 -1.57
C ILE A 56 16.12 -10.93 -2.97
N LEU A 57 17.32 -10.99 -3.57
CA LEU A 57 17.54 -10.50 -4.93
C LEU A 57 16.73 -11.27 -5.97
N GLY A 58 16.71 -12.60 -5.88
CA GLY A 58 15.89 -13.43 -6.78
C GLY A 58 14.40 -13.17 -6.62
N ASP A 59 13.94 -12.90 -5.39
CA ASP A 59 12.56 -12.57 -5.10
C ASP A 59 12.17 -11.16 -5.60
N ALA A 60 13.09 -10.19 -5.51
CA ALA A 60 12.88 -8.82 -5.95
C ALA A 60 12.66 -8.75 -7.46
N HIS A 61 13.37 -9.58 -8.24
CA HIS A 61 13.10 -9.73 -9.67
C HIS A 61 11.68 -10.25 -9.93
N LYS A 62 11.23 -11.26 -9.18
CA LYS A 62 9.84 -11.77 -9.31
C LYS A 62 8.81 -10.72 -8.90
N LEU A 63 9.06 -9.98 -7.82
CA LEU A 63 8.19 -8.89 -7.38
C LEU A 63 8.09 -7.79 -8.46
N LEU A 64 9.19 -7.50 -9.14
CA LEU A 64 9.21 -6.52 -10.22
C LEU A 64 8.50 -7.03 -11.48
N ASP A 65 8.88 -8.21 -11.96
CA ASP A 65 8.42 -8.72 -13.25
C ASP A 65 7.00 -9.28 -13.16
N GLU A 66 6.73 -10.18 -12.23
CA GLU A 66 5.44 -10.86 -12.16
C GLU A 66 4.37 -9.95 -11.52
N VAL A 67 4.72 -9.19 -10.48
CA VAL A 67 3.71 -8.37 -9.77
C VAL A 67 3.62 -6.95 -10.33
N ALA A 68 4.71 -6.18 -10.34
CA ALA A 68 4.62 -4.78 -10.79
C ALA A 68 4.37 -4.65 -12.30
N LYS A 69 5.03 -5.47 -13.14
CA LYS A 69 4.86 -5.40 -14.59
C LYS A 69 3.63 -6.18 -15.05
N ASP A 70 3.56 -7.48 -14.75
CA ASP A 70 2.51 -8.33 -15.33
C ASP A 70 1.14 -8.13 -14.64
N GLU A 71 1.06 -8.20 -13.31
CA GLU A 71 -0.24 -8.06 -12.60
C GLU A 71 -0.79 -6.63 -12.58
N ARG A 72 0.08 -5.61 -12.54
CA ARG A 72 -0.33 -4.19 -12.43
C ARG A 72 -0.28 -3.42 -13.74
N GLY A 73 0.25 -4.01 -14.81
CA GLY A 73 0.31 -3.38 -16.13
C GLY A 73 1.44 -2.36 -16.27
N ARG A 74 2.57 -2.58 -15.58
CA ARG A 74 3.75 -1.70 -15.56
C ARG A 74 3.44 -0.30 -15.02
N ASP A 75 4.46 0.55 -14.99
CA ASP A 75 4.42 1.88 -14.34
C ASP A 75 3.83 1.77 -12.92
N ALA A 76 4.35 0.79 -12.16
CA ALA A 76 3.83 0.42 -10.85
C ALA A 76 4.92 0.22 -9.80
N LEU A 77 4.53 0.36 -8.54
CA LEU A 77 5.31 0.04 -7.37
C LEU A 77 4.77 -1.24 -6.74
N ALA A 78 5.65 -2.21 -6.50
CA ALA A 78 5.34 -3.39 -5.71
C ALA A 78 6.22 -3.44 -4.45
N VAL A 79 5.62 -3.83 -3.33
CA VAL A 79 6.24 -3.85 -2.01
C VAL A 79 5.95 -5.19 -1.34
N ARG A 80 6.99 -5.82 -0.81
CA ARG A 80 6.86 -7.10 -0.09
C ARG A 80 7.59 -7.02 1.24
N VAL A 81 6.98 -7.59 2.29
CA VAL A 81 7.61 -7.70 3.61
C VAL A 81 7.85 -9.16 3.92
N TRP A 82 9.10 -9.48 4.26
CA TRP A 82 9.53 -10.79 4.73
C TRP A 82 9.75 -10.80 6.24
N LYS A 83 9.18 -11.80 6.90
CA LYS A 83 9.43 -12.14 8.30
C LYS A 83 10.16 -13.48 8.39
N PRO A 84 10.77 -13.82 9.54
CA PRO A 84 11.41 -15.13 9.73
C PRO A 84 10.51 -16.34 9.38
N GLY A 85 9.19 -16.19 9.54
CA GLY A 85 8.19 -17.22 9.18
C GLY A 85 7.77 -17.27 7.70
N GLY A 86 8.25 -16.35 6.85
CA GLY A 86 7.90 -16.28 5.43
C GLY A 86 7.39 -14.91 4.97
N LYS A 87 6.71 -14.88 3.81
CA LYS A 87 6.10 -13.67 3.24
C LYS A 87 4.98 -13.20 4.17
N ALA A 88 5.11 -11.98 4.70
CA ALA A 88 4.16 -11.42 5.65
C ALA A 88 3.03 -10.66 4.95
N LEU A 89 3.35 -9.92 3.89
CA LEU A 89 2.41 -9.20 3.04
C LEU A 89 3.04 -8.89 1.68
N GLU A 90 2.19 -8.60 0.71
CA GLU A 90 2.54 -8.16 -0.64
C GLU A 90 1.51 -7.15 -1.12
N TRP A 91 1.98 -5.97 -1.50
CA TRP A 91 1.13 -4.89 -1.97
C TRP A 91 1.70 -4.35 -3.28
N ALA A 92 0.86 -4.04 -4.25
CA ALA A 92 1.30 -3.40 -5.48
C ALA A 92 0.23 -2.46 -6.05
N MET A 93 0.69 -1.40 -6.69
CA MET A 93 -0.19 -0.35 -7.20
C MET A 93 0.50 0.43 -8.33
N PRO A 94 -0.22 0.79 -9.41
CA PRO A 94 0.28 1.76 -10.39
C PRO A 94 0.72 3.06 -9.69
N TRP A 95 1.81 3.67 -10.16
CA TRP A 95 2.38 4.86 -9.52
C TRP A 95 1.38 6.01 -9.38
N GLU A 96 0.53 6.20 -10.39
CA GLU A 96 -0.54 7.21 -10.39
C GLU A 96 -1.54 7.04 -9.22
N TRP A 97 -1.73 5.80 -8.76
CA TRP A 97 -2.60 5.49 -7.64
C TRP A 97 -1.85 5.40 -6.31
N ALA A 98 -0.55 5.08 -6.34
CA ALA A 98 0.33 4.99 -5.18
C ALA A 98 0.83 6.36 -4.68
N LEU A 99 0.92 7.36 -5.56
CA LEU A 99 1.48 8.68 -5.27
C LEU A 99 0.40 9.72 -4.95
N ASP A 100 0.75 10.64 -4.06
CA ASP A 100 0.11 11.93 -3.87
C ASP A 100 1.15 13.03 -4.13
N GLY A 101 1.12 13.60 -5.34
CA GLY A 101 2.21 14.41 -5.86
C GLY A 101 3.51 13.59 -5.98
N ALA A 102 4.55 14.00 -5.26
CA ALA A 102 5.84 13.31 -5.24
C ALA A 102 5.98 12.30 -4.09
N GLU A 103 5.02 12.21 -3.18
CA GLU A 103 5.09 11.41 -1.97
C GLU A 103 4.29 10.11 -2.13
N VAL A 104 4.78 9.03 -1.53
CA VAL A 104 4.05 7.74 -1.51
C VAL A 104 2.93 7.80 -0.46
N LYS A 105 1.67 7.58 -0.88
CA LYS A 105 0.48 7.65 -0.02
C LYS A 105 0.59 6.77 1.22
N LEU A 106 1.12 5.54 1.07
CA LEU A 106 1.33 4.62 2.19
C LEU A 106 2.25 5.20 3.26
N SER A 107 3.32 5.93 2.87
CA SER A 107 4.24 6.58 3.80
C SER A 107 3.56 7.74 4.54
N GLN A 108 2.77 8.55 3.83
CA GLN A 108 1.99 9.63 4.43
C GLN A 108 0.96 9.10 5.44
N LEU A 109 0.22 8.05 5.06
CA LEU A 109 -0.74 7.39 5.94
C LEU A 109 -0.03 6.80 7.16
N ALA A 110 1.09 6.09 6.97
CA ALA A 110 1.87 5.54 8.07
C ALA A 110 2.32 6.62 9.06
N ALA A 111 2.82 7.76 8.57
CA ALA A 111 3.20 8.89 9.40
C ALA A 111 2.00 9.53 10.12
N GLN A 112 0.84 9.60 9.48
CA GLN A 112 -0.39 10.07 10.11
C GLN A 112 -0.83 9.16 11.25
N PHE A 113 -0.94 7.85 11.00
CA PHE A 113 -1.34 6.87 12.01
C PHE A 113 -0.34 6.81 13.18
N ALA A 114 0.97 6.91 12.90
CA ALA A 114 1.99 6.98 13.94
C ALA A 114 1.86 8.23 14.82
N ARG A 115 1.51 9.39 14.23
CA ARG A 115 1.24 10.63 14.99
C ARG A 115 0.00 10.50 15.84
N ASP A 116 -1.09 9.99 15.27
CA ASP A 116 -2.32 9.77 16.02
C ASP A 116 -2.05 8.83 17.20
N ASP A 117 -1.29 7.74 17.01
CA ASP A 117 -0.94 6.80 18.09
C ASP A 117 -0.14 7.46 19.22
N ALA A 118 0.74 8.42 18.89
CA ALA A 118 1.53 9.16 19.88
C ALA A 118 0.67 10.08 20.77
N THR A 119 -0.54 10.42 20.35
CA THR A 119 -1.47 11.26 21.15
C THR A 119 -2.19 10.47 22.26
N VAL A 120 -2.26 9.14 22.13
CA VAL A 120 -2.94 8.28 23.11
C VAL A 120 -2.01 7.96 24.29
N LYS A 121 -2.45 8.32 25.50
CA LYS A 121 -1.71 8.00 26.75
C LYS A 121 -1.92 6.52 27.10
N GLY A 122 -0.95 5.66 26.80
CA GLY A 122 -1.01 4.22 27.10
C GLY A 122 0.31 3.48 26.83
N LYS A 123 0.32 2.16 27.05
CA LYS A 123 1.46 1.33 26.60
C LYS A 123 1.46 1.28 25.08
N GLU A 124 2.63 1.03 24.49
CA GLU A 124 2.79 0.88 23.04
C GLU A 124 1.88 -0.21 22.42
N ALA A 125 1.53 -1.23 23.22
CA ALA A 125 0.60 -2.30 22.85
C ALA A 125 -0.89 -1.90 22.90
N ASP A 126 -1.21 -0.76 23.54
CA ASP A 126 -2.58 -0.22 23.63
C ASP A 126 -2.91 0.78 22.53
N ARG A 127 -1.95 1.06 21.62
CA ARG A 127 -2.13 1.94 20.45
C ARG A 127 -3.38 1.55 19.66
N PHE A 128 -4.25 2.52 19.40
CA PHE A 128 -5.55 2.27 18.78
C PHE A 128 -5.40 1.73 17.35
N SER A 129 -4.35 2.15 16.63
CA SER A 129 -4.11 1.74 15.24
C SER A 129 -3.99 0.22 15.12
N SER A 130 -3.32 -0.44 16.08
CA SER A 130 -3.13 -1.89 16.09
C SER A 130 -4.46 -2.63 16.21
N LYS A 131 -5.37 -2.15 17.07
CA LYS A 131 -6.71 -2.73 17.25
C LYS A 131 -7.56 -2.53 15.99
N PHE A 132 -7.48 -1.34 15.38
CA PHE A 132 -8.15 -1.04 14.12
C PHE A 132 -7.66 -1.95 12.98
N PHE A 133 -6.35 -2.02 12.75
CA PHE A 133 -5.74 -2.85 11.70
C PHE A 133 -5.93 -4.35 11.94
N TYR A 134 -6.10 -4.80 13.19
CA TYR A 134 -6.47 -6.19 13.46
C TYR A 134 -7.89 -6.50 12.93
N LYS A 135 -8.85 -5.61 13.21
CA LYS A 135 -10.25 -5.78 12.79
C LYS A 135 -10.49 -5.55 11.31
N ILE A 136 -9.62 -4.81 10.63
CA ILE A 136 -9.84 -4.46 9.21
C ILE A 136 -9.93 -5.70 8.31
N ARG A 137 -9.19 -6.78 8.64
CA ARG A 137 -9.27 -8.05 7.91
C ARG A 137 -10.66 -8.66 7.99
N GLU A 138 -11.21 -8.76 9.20
CA GLU A 138 -12.56 -9.28 9.44
C GLU A 138 -13.61 -8.43 8.70
N ARG A 139 -13.41 -7.11 8.62
CA ARG A 139 -14.30 -6.23 7.85
C ARG A 139 -14.21 -6.45 6.36
N PHE A 140 -13.01 -6.64 5.81
CA PHE A 140 -12.86 -6.91 4.39
C PHE A 140 -13.48 -8.25 4.01
N ASP A 141 -13.43 -9.26 4.88
CA ASP A 141 -14.12 -10.53 4.65
C ASP A 141 -15.65 -10.37 4.56
N LEU A 142 -16.23 -9.41 5.29
CA LEU A 142 -17.66 -9.06 5.24
C LEU A 142 -18.02 -8.17 4.06
N LEU A 143 -17.15 -7.21 3.72
CA LEU A 143 -17.40 -6.21 2.67
C LEU A 143 -17.15 -6.76 1.27
N ASN A 144 -16.24 -7.74 1.16
CA ASN A 144 -15.92 -8.34 -0.12
C ASN A 144 -17.07 -9.20 -0.63
N PRO A 145 -17.31 -9.23 -1.96
CA PRO A 145 -18.19 -10.22 -2.53
C PRO A 145 -17.71 -11.64 -2.16
N PRO A 146 -18.63 -12.63 -2.09
CA PRO A 146 -18.24 -14.04 -1.95
C PRO A 146 -17.22 -14.45 -3.02
N ARG A 147 -16.32 -15.37 -2.69
CA ARG A 147 -15.37 -15.88 -3.70
C ARG A 147 -16.12 -16.77 -4.67
N CYS A 148 -16.22 -16.35 -5.93
CA CYS A 148 -16.74 -17.20 -6.99
C CYS A 148 -15.81 -18.39 -7.22
N LYS A 149 -16.41 -19.55 -7.57
CA LYS A 149 -15.64 -20.69 -8.07
C LYS A 149 -15.04 -20.34 -9.43
N SER A 150 -13.89 -20.92 -9.74
CA SER A 150 -13.18 -20.72 -11.02
C SER A 150 -14.14 -20.86 -12.21
N GLY A 151 -14.26 -19.82 -13.03
CA GLY A 151 -15.10 -19.80 -14.23
C GLY A 151 -16.52 -19.24 -14.06
N GLN A 152 -16.90 -18.73 -12.87
CA GLN A 152 -18.14 -17.99 -12.68
C GLN A 152 -17.89 -16.47 -12.62
N PRO A 153 -18.85 -15.64 -13.09
CA PRO A 153 -18.74 -14.18 -13.02
C PRO A 153 -18.61 -13.73 -11.55
N GLU A 154 -17.77 -12.72 -11.29
CA GLU A 154 -17.63 -12.16 -9.95
C GLU A 154 -18.99 -11.67 -9.43
N GLU A 155 -19.35 -12.09 -8.21
CA GLU A 155 -20.54 -11.58 -7.55
C GLU A 155 -20.37 -10.08 -7.24
N SER A 156 -21.46 -9.33 -7.37
CA SER A 156 -21.48 -7.91 -7.02
C SER A 156 -21.23 -7.72 -5.53
N ALA A 157 -20.41 -6.73 -5.16
CA ALA A 157 -20.26 -6.35 -3.76
C ALA A 157 -21.62 -6.04 -3.12
N ILE A 158 -21.85 -6.54 -1.91
CA ILE A 158 -23.08 -6.29 -1.15
C ILE A 158 -23.16 -4.82 -0.72
N PHE A 159 -22.00 -4.22 -0.44
CA PHE A 159 -21.87 -2.83 0.01
C PHE A 159 -21.21 -1.98 -1.07
N ASN A 160 -21.70 -0.76 -1.24
CA ASN A 160 -21.01 0.23 -2.05
C ASN A 160 -19.81 0.84 -1.29
N GLU A 161 -18.98 1.61 -1.98
CA GLU A 161 -17.77 2.20 -1.39
C GLU A 161 -18.08 3.15 -0.21
N SER A 162 -19.18 3.89 -0.28
CA SER A 162 -19.60 4.80 0.80
C SER A 162 -19.99 4.04 2.06
N ASP A 163 -20.68 2.91 1.91
CA ASP A 163 -21.09 2.05 3.03
C ASP A 163 -19.86 1.40 3.68
N ALA A 164 -18.93 0.90 2.86
CA ALA A 164 -17.67 0.34 3.33
C ALA A 164 -16.85 1.38 4.12
N LEU A 165 -16.77 2.61 3.61
CA LEU A 165 -16.07 3.70 4.27
C LEU A 165 -16.74 4.09 5.59
N SER A 166 -18.07 4.18 5.61
CA SER A 166 -18.85 4.50 6.82
C SER A 166 -18.65 3.44 7.91
N LEU A 167 -18.67 2.16 7.54
CA LEU A 167 -18.45 1.07 8.48
C LEU A 167 -17.04 1.11 9.09
N LEU A 168 -16.03 1.32 8.25
CA LEU A 168 -14.64 1.45 8.71
C LEU A 168 -14.45 2.69 9.59
N ALA A 169 -15.11 3.80 9.28
CA ALA A 169 -15.08 5.02 10.09
C ALA A 169 -15.65 4.79 11.49
N VAL A 170 -16.74 4.03 11.60
CA VAL A 170 -17.30 3.64 12.91
C VAL A 170 -16.30 2.79 13.70
N ASP A 171 -15.67 1.78 13.08
CA ASP A 171 -14.67 0.96 13.76
C ASP A 171 -13.43 1.76 14.18
N TYR A 172 -12.99 2.69 13.33
CA TYR A 172 -11.87 3.57 13.61
C TYR A 172 -12.16 4.49 14.80
N LEU A 173 -13.35 5.09 14.86
CA LEU A 173 -13.76 5.87 16.04
C LEU A 173 -13.89 5.01 17.30
N ALA A 174 -14.36 3.77 17.16
CA ALA A 174 -14.48 2.81 18.25
C ALA A 174 -13.14 2.18 18.69
N SER A 175 -12.05 2.41 17.96
CA SER A 175 -10.73 1.84 18.27
C SER A 175 -10.03 2.52 19.44
N GLY A 176 -10.52 3.69 19.87
CA GLY A 176 -9.90 4.53 20.89
C GLY A 176 -9.18 5.78 20.35
N VAL A 177 -9.27 6.06 19.03
CA VAL A 177 -8.61 7.23 18.41
C VAL A 177 -8.97 8.59 19.04
N ASN A 178 -10.15 8.69 19.66
CA ASN A 178 -10.62 9.91 20.33
C ASN A 178 -10.19 9.99 21.81
N GLU A 179 -9.51 8.98 22.35
CA GLU A 179 -9.00 8.99 23.72
C GLU A 179 -7.87 10.01 23.85
N GLY A 180 -8.13 11.10 24.59
CA GLY A 180 -7.14 12.17 24.78
C GLY A 180 -7.00 13.16 23.61
N ARG A 181 -7.84 13.04 22.57
CA ARG A 181 -7.87 13.94 21.42
C ARG A 181 -8.87 15.08 21.62
N GLU A 182 -8.42 16.31 21.44
CA GLU A 182 -9.28 17.51 21.37
C GLU A 182 -8.86 18.39 20.17
N PRO A 183 -9.76 18.69 19.21
CA PRO A 183 -11.15 18.25 19.16
C PRO A 183 -11.29 16.76 18.80
N LYS A 184 -12.37 16.14 19.27
CA LYS A 184 -12.73 14.78 18.87
C LYS A 184 -13.05 14.70 17.38
N LEU A 185 -12.58 13.64 16.75
CA LEU A 185 -12.98 13.26 15.39
C LEU A 185 -14.45 12.87 15.37
N LYS A 186 -15.15 13.35 14.33
CA LYS A 186 -16.48 12.92 13.93
C LYS A 186 -16.37 11.90 12.81
N ILE A 187 -17.51 11.31 12.44
CA ILE A 187 -17.57 10.30 11.37
C ILE A 187 -17.01 10.84 10.04
N LYS A 188 -17.33 12.08 9.68
CA LYS A 188 -16.82 12.71 8.45
C LYS A 188 -15.30 12.85 8.46
N ASP A 189 -14.72 13.26 9.58
CA ASP A 189 -13.27 13.38 9.71
C ASP A 189 -12.61 11.99 9.57
N ALA A 190 -13.20 10.95 10.19
CA ALA A 190 -12.73 9.57 10.05
C ALA A 190 -12.86 9.06 8.60
N GLU A 191 -13.95 9.35 7.90
CA GLU A 191 -14.12 9.00 6.49
C GLU A 191 -13.06 9.66 5.59
N GLU A 192 -12.72 10.93 5.84
CA GLU A 192 -11.67 11.64 5.12
C GLU A 192 -10.29 11.00 5.34
N ILE A 193 -9.99 10.58 6.58
CA ILE A 193 -8.74 9.88 6.92
C ILE A 193 -8.68 8.50 6.26
N LEU A 194 -9.80 7.77 6.25
CA LEU A 194 -9.82 6.37 5.81
C LEU A 194 -10.01 6.20 4.31
N ARG A 195 -10.53 7.20 3.59
CA ARG A 195 -10.69 7.16 2.14
C ARG A 195 -9.38 6.80 1.40
N PRO A 196 -8.25 7.50 1.63
CA PRO A 196 -6.98 7.13 1.00
C PRO A 196 -6.50 5.73 1.42
N LEU A 197 -6.73 5.32 2.67
CA LEU A 197 -6.40 3.96 3.11
C LEU A 197 -7.20 2.90 2.35
N LEU A 198 -8.52 3.12 2.16
CA LEU A 198 -9.38 2.20 1.42
C LEU A 198 -8.98 2.12 -0.05
N GLN A 199 -8.59 3.25 -0.66
CA GLN A 199 -8.05 3.28 -2.02
C GLN A 199 -6.77 2.44 -2.13
N GLN A 200 -5.85 2.54 -1.15
CA GLN A 200 -4.62 1.73 -1.16
C GLN A 200 -4.90 0.23 -0.88
N CYS A 201 -6.07 -0.11 -0.35
CA CYS A 201 -6.54 -1.48 -0.17
C CYS A 201 -7.33 -2.01 -1.37
N ARG A 202 -7.56 -1.20 -2.41
CA ARG A 202 -8.29 -1.64 -3.61
C ARG A 202 -7.29 -1.85 -4.74
N PRO A 203 -7.05 -3.12 -5.14
CA PRO A 203 -6.12 -3.41 -6.24
C PRO A 203 -6.53 -2.69 -7.53
N VAL A 204 -5.55 -2.06 -8.18
CA VAL A 204 -5.73 -1.42 -9.48
C VAL A 204 -4.76 -2.03 -10.48
N THR A 205 -5.22 -2.21 -11.72
CA THR A 205 -4.40 -2.68 -12.84
C THR A 205 -4.53 -1.68 -13.98
N ARG A 206 -3.39 -1.30 -14.56
CA ARG A 206 -3.32 -0.52 -15.78
C ARG A 206 -3.49 -1.45 -16.99
N ASP A 207 -4.24 -1.01 -17.99
CA ASP A 207 -4.27 -1.68 -19.29
C ASP A 207 -2.96 -1.40 -20.05
N PRO A 208 -2.14 -2.42 -20.37
CA PRO A 208 -0.85 -2.23 -21.03
C PRO A 208 -0.98 -2.02 -22.55
N GLU A 209 -2.13 -2.33 -23.17
CA GLU A 209 -2.32 -2.24 -24.63
C GLU A 209 -2.76 -0.84 -25.09
N GLU A 210 -3.22 0.01 -24.17
CA GLU A 210 -3.66 1.37 -24.46
C GLU A 210 -2.48 2.37 -24.43
N GLN A 211 -2.45 3.26 -25.43
CA GLN A 211 -1.40 4.28 -25.57
C GLN A 211 -1.38 5.25 -24.37
N ASP A 212 -0.20 5.78 -24.05
CA ASP A 212 0.06 6.58 -22.83
C ASP A 212 -0.85 7.82 -22.66
N GLU A 213 -1.43 8.35 -23.74
CA GLU A 213 -2.38 9.49 -23.68
C GLU A 213 -3.80 9.10 -23.21
N ASN A 214 -4.12 7.81 -23.17
CA ASN A 214 -5.45 7.29 -22.85
C ASN A 214 -5.39 6.16 -21.80
N LYS A 215 -4.51 6.29 -20.80
CA LYS A 215 -4.31 5.29 -19.74
C LYS A 215 -5.64 4.89 -19.13
N LYS A 216 -5.96 3.60 -19.24
CA LYS A 216 -7.15 3.00 -18.65
C LYS A 216 -6.77 2.18 -17.42
N PHE A 217 -7.48 2.40 -16.33
CA PHE A 217 -7.31 1.66 -15.08
C PHE A 217 -8.56 0.88 -14.76
N THR A 218 -8.37 -0.36 -14.33
CA THR A 218 -9.44 -1.20 -13.79
C THR A 218 -9.20 -1.40 -12.31
N SER A 219 -10.16 -1.01 -11.49
CA SER A 219 -10.14 -1.26 -10.05
C SER A 219 -10.87 -2.56 -9.73
N SER A 220 -10.28 -3.37 -8.85
CA SER A 220 -10.93 -4.58 -8.33
C SER A 220 -12.18 -4.22 -7.53
N GLN A 221 -13.19 -5.09 -7.60
CA GLN A 221 -14.36 -5.01 -6.72
C GLN A 221 -14.02 -5.42 -5.28
N ARG A 222 -12.92 -6.18 -5.09
CA ARG A 222 -12.47 -6.65 -3.79
C ARG A 222 -11.46 -5.69 -3.15
N LEU A 223 -11.45 -5.70 -1.83
CA LEU A 223 -10.48 -5.08 -0.95
C LEU A 223 -9.47 -6.12 -0.48
N GLU A 224 -8.19 -5.77 -0.54
CA GLU A 224 -7.06 -6.53 -0.04
C GLU A 224 -6.47 -5.85 1.19
N VAL A 225 -6.24 -6.64 2.23
CA VAL A 225 -5.81 -6.14 3.54
C VAL A 225 -4.35 -5.64 3.53
N ASP A 226 -3.55 -6.05 2.55
CA ASP A 226 -2.10 -5.89 2.57
C ASP A 226 -1.65 -4.41 2.51
N GLY A 227 -2.43 -3.54 1.87
CA GLY A 227 -2.20 -2.08 1.93
C GLY A 227 -2.30 -1.54 3.35
N ALA A 228 -3.33 -1.95 4.11
CA ALA A 228 -3.51 -1.58 5.49
C ALA A 228 -2.42 -2.18 6.41
N LEU A 229 -2.03 -3.44 6.18
CA LEU A 229 -0.95 -4.09 6.93
C LEU A 229 0.41 -3.43 6.66
N LEU A 230 0.65 -2.96 5.44
CA LEU A 230 1.87 -2.24 5.09
C LEU A 230 1.91 -0.86 5.77
N ILE A 231 0.80 -0.13 5.82
CA ILE A 231 0.69 1.12 6.59
C ILE A 231 1.06 0.88 8.07
N ARG A 232 0.48 -0.17 8.67
CA ARG A 232 0.79 -0.55 10.06
C ARG A 232 2.28 -0.89 10.24
N PHE A 233 2.84 -1.67 9.33
CA PHE A 233 4.26 -2.05 9.36
C PHE A 233 5.18 -0.82 9.32
N LEU A 234 4.90 0.12 8.42
CA LEU A 234 5.66 1.37 8.27
C LEU A 234 5.49 2.29 9.48
N ALA A 235 4.26 2.45 10.00
CA ALA A 235 3.97 3.30 11.16
C ALA A 235 4.72 2.86 12.42
N HIS A 236 5.04 1.57 12.53
CA HIS A 236 5.80 1.00 13.64
C HIS A 236 7.28 0.78 13.32
N LYS A 237 7.80 1.34 12.22
CA LYS A 237 9.20 1.18 11.78
C LYS A 237 9.63 -0.28 11.67
N GLY A 238 8.71 -1.16 11.27
CA GLY A 238 8.92 -2.59 11.16
C GLY A 238 9.03 -3.34 12.50
N VAL A 239 8.75 -2.69 13.63
CA VAL A 239 8.71 -3.31 14.95
C VAL A 239 7.32 -3.88 15.20
N GLU A 240 7.17 -5.21 15.08
CA GLU A 240 6.05 -5.91 15.70
C GLU A 240 6.56 -6.81 16.81
N ARG A 241 6.01 -6.62 18.02
CA ARG A 241 6.28 -7.51 19.15
C ARG A 241 5.50 -8.81 18.92
N SER A 242 6.26 -9.91 18.85
CA SER A 242 5.78 -11.28 18.98
C SER A 242 5.02 -11.51 20.28
#